data_AF-A0A7V5TZR1-F1
#
_entry.id   AF-A0A7V5TZR1-F1
#
_cell.length_a   1.000
_cell.length_b   1.000
_cell.length_c   1.000
_cell.angle_alpha   90.00
_cell.angle_beta   90.00
_cell.angle_gamma   90.00
#
_symmetry.space_group_name_H-M   'P 1'
#
loop_
_entity.id
_entity.type
_entity.pdbx_description
1 polymer ?
#
loop_
_entity_poly.entity_id
_entity_poly.type
_entity_poly.pdbx_seq_one_letter_code
_entity_poly.pdbx_strand_id
1 'polypeptide(L)'
;MVVKGKIKRGEYFDSVTLMLVAKQINVIAGITDAAVVMNTEENRSILESSGLLMPEFESAKGSDLLICLKAESNEIAEKAMLQVDDVLDKVRHEISDTEDFLPKSLETAMKTMPDANLALISVAGKYAAREAMKALKKGLHVMIFSDNVPIENEIKLKKYAKENDLLVMGPDCGTAIINGVPLAFANVVNRGNVGIVAASGTGLQEISSIISNNGSGISQAIGTGGRDVKKEVGGIIFLAALDALNRDKSTEIIVLVSKPPAKEVLKKILEKVKNITKPVIAIF
;
A
#
# COMPACT_ATOMS: atom_id res chain seq x y z
N MET A 1 -34.86 17.78 -5.33
CA MET A 1 -33.45 17.39 -5.51
C MET A 1 -33.31 16.72 -6.86
N VAL A 2 -32.23 17.01 -7.58
CA VAL A 2 -31.91 16.45 -8.88
C VAL A 2 -30.58 15.71 -8.80
N VAL A 3 -30.48 14.58 -9.50
CA VAL A 3 -29.25 13.81 -9.64
C VAL A 3 -28.74 14.01 -11.06
N LYS A 4 -27.46 14.38 -11.20
CA LYS A 4 -26.82 14.63 -12.50
C LYS A 4 -25.50 13.88 -12.58
N GLY A 5 -25.29 13.17 -13.67
CA GLY A 5 -24.13 12.32 -13.87
C GLY A 5 -23.37 12.62 -15.15
N LYS A 6 -22.11 12.20 -15.17
CA LYS A 6 -21.22 12.29 -16.34
C LYS A 6 -20.26 11.11 -16.32
N ILE A 7 -20.00 10.54 -17.50
CA ILE A 7 -18.97 9.53 -17.71
C ILE A 7 -17.79 10.20 -18.42
N LYS A 8 -16.60 10.13 -17.83
CA LYS A 8 -15.35 10.51 -18.49
C LYS A 8 -14.60 9.26 -18.90
N ARG A 9 -14.32 9.12 -20.20
CA ARG A 9 -13.72 7.91 -20.78
C ARG A 9 -12.21 8.07 -20.93
N GLY A 10 -11.47 7.03 -20.56
CA GLY A 10 -10.02 6.97 -20.78
C GLY A 10 -9.18 7.91 -19.91
N GLU A 11 -9.77 8.44 -18.83
CA GLU A 11 -9.06 9.23 -17.82
C GLU A 11 -8.79 8.34 -16.59
N TYR A 12 -7.55 8.35 -16.10
CA TYR A 12 -7.17 7.63 -14.88
C TYR A 12 -6.67 8.62 -13.83
N PHE A 13 -7.26 8.53 -12.64
CA PHE A 13 -6.83 9.23 -11.44
C PHE A 13 -6.77 8.23 -10.29
N ASP A 14 -5.89 8.46 -9.32
CA ASP A 14 -5.86 7.65 -8.11
C ASP A 14 -7.07 7.97 -7.21
N SER A 15 -7.43 7.03 -6.34
CA SER A 15 -8.62 7.14 -5.49
C SER A 15 -8.56 8.28 -4.48
N VAL A 16 -7.37 8.72 -4.04
CA VAL A 16 -7.22 9.82 -3.09
C VAL A 16 -7.55 11.14 -3.79
N THR A 17 -7.00 11.34 -4.98
CA THR A 17 -7.34 12.48 -5.84
C THR A 17 -8.85 12.58 -6.04
N LEU A 18 -9.50 11.49 -6.46
CA LEU A 18 -10.94 11.48 -6.70
C LEU A 18 -11.75 11.79 -5.43
N MET A 19 -11.33 11.25 -4.27
CA MET A 19 -11.96 11.53 -2.98
C MET A 19 -11.81 13.01 -2.57
N LEU A 20 -10.65 13.62 -2.83
CA LEU A 20 -10.43 15.04 -2.56
C LEU A 20 -11.32 15.92 -3.44
N VAL A 21 -11.46 15.58 -4.73
CA VAL A 21 -12.40 16.28 -5.63
C VAL A 21 -13.82 16.15 -5.10
N ALA A 22 -14.30 14.93 -4.81
CA ALA A 22 -15.64 14.72 -4.26
C ALA A 22 -15.88 15.52 -2.97
N LYS A 23 -14.89 15.58 -2.08
CA LYS A 23 -14.96 16.37 -0.84
C LYS A 23 -15.07 17.88 -1.09
N GLN A 24 -14.33 18.42 -2.05
CA GLN A 24 -14.40 19.84 -2.43
C GLN A 24 -15.77 20.20 -3.04
N ILE A 25 -16.39 19.28 -3.76
CA ILE A 25 -17.69 19.51 -4.38
C ILE A 25 -18.82 19.40 -3.35
N ASN A 26 -18.69 18.50 -2.38
CA ASN A 26 -19.65 18.33 -1.29
C ASN A 26 -19.79 19.54 -0.36
N VAL A 27 -18.84 20.48 -0.36
CA VAL A 27 -18.95 21.72 0.44
C VAL A 27 -19.63 22.87 -0.33
N ILE A 28 -20.01 22.67 -1.60
CA ILE A 28 -20.75 23.68 -2.38
C ILE A 28 -22.18 23.78 -1.83
N ALA A 29 -22.63 25.01 -1.58
CA ALA A 29 -24.00 25.27 -1.13
C ALA A 29 -25.02 24.71 -2.14
N GLY A 30 -25.95 23.90 -1.65
CA GLY A 30 -26.99 23.26 -2.44
C GLY A 30 -26.58 21.94 -3.12
N ILE A 31 -25.35 21.45 -2.88
CA ILE A 31 -24.97 20.05 -3.11
C ILE A 31 -25.25 19.26 -1.84
N THR A 32 -26.01 18.18 -1.98
CA THR A 32 -26.33 17.26 -0.88
C THR A 32 -25.36 16.08 -0.84
N ASP A 33 -24.92 15.63 -2.01
CA ASP A 33 -23.97 14.53 -2.14
C ASP A 33 -23.24 14.58 -3.50
N ALA A 34 -22.04 14.03 -3.55
CA ALA A 34 -21.17 14.03 -4.71
C ALA A 34 -20.24 12.83 -4.65
N ALA A 35 -20.17 12.09 -5.75
CA ALA A 35 -19.28 10.96 -5.93
C ALA A 35 -18.50 11.12 -7.23
N VAL A 36 -17.19 10.92 -7.13
CA VAL A 36 -16.25 10.88 -8.24
C VAL A 36 -15.44 9.60 -8.06
N VAL A 37 -15.65 8.58 -8.91
CA VAL A 37 -15.11 7.24 -8.69
C VAL A 37 -14.77 6.53 -9.99
N MET A 38 -13.77 5.64 -9.95
CA MET A 38 -13.53 4.71 -11.06
C MET A 38 -14.66 3.68 -11.13
N ASN A 39 -15.02 3.24 -12.33
CA ASN A 39 -16.09 2.27 -12.56
C ASN A 39 -15.70 0.83 -12.16
N THR A 40 -15.57 0.56 -10.85
CA THR A 40 -15.38 -0.80 -10.30
C THR A 40 -16.68 -1.34 -9.70
N GLU A 41 -16.75 -2.65 -9.47
CA GLU A 41 -17.93 -3.28 -8.86
C GLU A 41 -18.22 -2.71 -7.47
N GLU A 42 -17.17 -2.50 -6.65
CA GLU A 42 -17.29 -1.96 -5.29
C GLU A 42 -17.81 -0.52 -5.32
N ASN A 43 -17.27 0.32 -6.21
CA ASN A 43 -17.69 1.71 -6.34
C ASN A 43 -19.13 1.81 -6.86
N ARG A 44 -19.57 0.90 -7.74
CA ARG A 44 -20.98 0.83 -8.16
C ARG A 44 -21.91 0.53 -7.00
N SER A 45 -21.57 -0.45 -6.15
CA SER A 45 -22.38 -0.76 -4.96
C SER A 45 -22.44 0.42 -3.99
N ILE A 46 -21.37 1.21 -3.87
CA ILE A 46 -21.36 2.45 -3.08
C ILE A 46 -22.30 3.50 -3.67
N LEU A 47 -22.26 3.71 -5.00
CA LEU A 47 -23.16 4.63 -5.70
C LEU A 47 -24.62 4.21 -5.55
N GLU A 48 -24.91 2.91 -5.63
CA GLU A 48 -26.26 2.36 -5.46
C GLU A 48 -26.79 2.63 -4.05
N SER A 49 -25.98 2.32 -3.03
CA SER A 49 -26.32 2.53 -1.62
C SER A 49 -26.56 4.01 -1.29
N SER A 50 -25.89 4.92 -2.02
CA SER A 50 -25.99 6.38 -1.84
C SER A 50 -27.11 7.00 -2.70
N GLY A 51 -27.81 6.20 -3.53
CA GLY A 51 -28.83 6.69 -4.45
C GLY A 51 -28.27 7.57 -5.58
N LEU A 52 -26.99 7.40 -5.91
CA LEU A 52 -26.25 8.13 -6.95
C LEU A 52 -25.98 7.27 -8.19
N LEU A 53 -26.35 6.00 -8.19
CA LEU A 53 -26.21 5.15 -9.37
C LEU A 53 -27.22 5.56 -10.44
N MET A 54 -26.73 5.97 -11.61
CA MET A 54 -27.57 6.38 -12.74
C MET A 54 -27.59 5.30 -13.83
N PRO A 55 -28.73 5.10 -14.54
CA PRO A 55 -28.83 4.14 -15.65
C PRO A 55 -27.79 4.39 -16.75
N GLU A 56 -27.42 5.65 -16.97
CA GLU A 56 -26.41 6.07 -17.96
C GLU A 56 -25.05 5.39 -17.73
N PHE A 57 -24.71 5.06 -16.48
CA PHE A 57 -23.45 4.41 -16.09
C PHE A 57 -23.36 2.96 -16.52
N GLU A 58 -24.45 2.30 -16.93
CA GLU A 58 -24.39 0.93 -17.49
C GLU A 58 -23.47 0.86 -18.72
N SER A 59 -23.36 1.95 -19.48
CA SER A 59 -22.52 2.03 -20.68
C SER A 59 -21.01 2.21 -20.40
N ALA A 60 -20.62 2.41 -19.14
CA ALA A 60 -19.23 2.66 -18.75
C ALA A 60 -18.41 1.36 -18.68
N LYS A 61 -17.14 1.43 -19.11
CA LYS A 61 -16.14 0.35 -19.00
C LYS A 61 -15.35 0.48 -17.69
N GLY A 62 -14.66 -0.59 -17.26
CA GLY A 62 -13.99 -0.63 -15.95
C GLY A 62 -12.92 0.43 -15.69
N SER A 63 -12.41 1.07 -16.74
CA SER A 63 -11.44 2.17 -16.67
C SER A 63 -12.06 3.57 -16.77
N ASP A 64 -13.39 3.68 -16.87
CA ASP A 64 -14.06 4.97 -17.02
C ASP A 64 -14.31 5.60 -15.64
N LEU A 65 -14.28 6.93 -15.61
CA LEU A 65 -14.57 7.72 -14.44
C LEU A 65 -16.07 8.05 -14.40
N LEU A 66 -16.71 7.76 -13.28
CA LEU A 66 -18.11 8.08 -13.00
C LEU A 66 -18.15 9.31 -12.07
N ILE A 67 -18.87 10.33 -12.51
CA ILE A 67 -19.11 11.56 -11.75
C ILE A 67 -20.60 11.65 -11.53
N CYS A 68 -21.06 11.78 -10.29
CA CYS A 68 -22.46 11.93 -9.95
C CYS A 68 -22.66 12.94 -8.83
N LEU A 69 -23.61 13.86 -9.00
CA LEU A 69 -23.92 14.94 -8.08
C LEU A 69 -25.41 14.93 -7.76
N LYS A 70 -25.75 15.11 -6.48
CA LYS A 70 -27.12 15.32 -5.99
C LYS A 70 -27.24 16.75 -5.48
N ALA A 71 -28.11 17.53 -6.12
CA ALA A 71 -28.26 18.96 -5.86
C ALA A 71 -29.71 19.36 -5.60
N GLU A 72 -29.91 20.54 -5.03
CA GLU A 72 -31.24 21.12 -4.81
C GLU A 72 -31.93 21.54 -6.11
N SER A 73 -31.15 22.04 -7.09
CA SER A 73 -31.64 22.46 -8.41
C SER A 73 -30.71 22.02 -9.55
N ASN A 74 -31.24 22.01 -10.78
CA ASN A 74 -30.45 21.72 -11.98
C ASN A 74 -29.30 22.70 -12.17
N GLU A 75 -29.54 23.99 -11.95
CA GLU A 75 -28.54 25.05 -12.13
C GLU A 75 -27.32 24.85 -11.21
N ILE A 76 -27.56 24.48 -9.95
CA ILE A 76 -26.49 24.17 -8.99
C ILE A 76 -25.70 22.93 -9.45
N ALA A 77 -26.40 21.89 -9.94
CA ALA A 77 -25.76 20.70 -10.46
C ALA A 77 -24.88 21.00 -11.70
N GLU A 78 -25.31 21.88 -12.62
CA GLU A 78 -24.49 22.24 -13.79
C GLU A 78 -23.23 23.02 -13.38
N LYS A 79 -23.39 23.99 -12.48
CA LYS A 79 -22.28 24.80 -11.98
C LYS A 79 -21.26 23.95 -11.23
N ALA A 80 -21.72 23.03 -10.37
CA ALA A 80 -20.85 22.09 -9.67
C ALA A 80 -20.15 21.12 -10.63
N MET A 81 -20.83 20.66 -11.69
CA MET A 81 -20.22 19.79 -12.69
C MET A 81 -19.07 20.49 -13.45
N LEU A 82 -19.22 21.78 -13.76
CA LEU A 82 -18.12 22.57 -14.34
C LEU A 82 -16.94 22.72 -13.39
N GLN A 83 -17.19 22.84 -12.08
CA GLN A 83 -16.12 22.87 -11.08
C GLN A 83 -15.41 21.52 -10.93
N VAL A 84 -16.14 20.40 -11.05
CA VAL A 84 -15.51 19.07 -11.11
C VAL A 84 -14.53 18.99 -12.28
N ASP A 85 -14.95 19.44 -13.47
CA ASP A 85 -14.09 19.46 -14.65
C ASP A 85 -12.85 20.35 -14.44
N ASP A 86 -13.01 21.57 -13.93
CA ASP A 86 -11.88 22.50 -13.66
C ASP A 86 -10.90 21.94 -12.63
N VAL A 87 -11.38 21.32 -11.55
CA VAL A 87 -10.52 20.71 -10.54
C VAL A 87 -9.76 19.51 -11.11
N LEU A 88 -10.42 18.64 -11.88
CA LEU A 88 -9.77 17.51 -12.52
C LEU A 88 -8.72 17.97 -13.55
N ASP A 89 -9.01 19.02 -14.31
CA ASP A 89 -8.07 19.59 -15.29
C ASP A 89 -6.88 20.28 -14.63
N LYS A 90 -7.08 20.98 -13.50
CA LYS A 90 -5.99 21.54 -12.69
C LYS A 90 -5.09 20.48 -12.11
N VAL A 91 -5.66 19.44 -11.51
CA VAL A 91 -4.90 18.29 -11.00
C VAL A 91 -4.08 17.65 -12.13
N ARG A 92 -4.67 17.52 -13.32
CA ARG A 92 -3.95 17.01 -14.49
C ARG A 92 -2.79 17.91 -14.92
N HIS A 93 -2.94 19.24 -14.86
CA HIS A 93 -1.89 20.19 -15.21
C HIS A 93 -0.79 20.28 -14.15
N GLU A 94 -1.10 20.20 -12.85
CA GLU A 94 -0.09 20.12 -11.79
C GLU A 94 0.76 18.84 -11.90
N ILE A 95 0.14 17.73 -12.34
CA ILE A 95 0.85 16.48 -12.66
C ILE A 95 1.73 16.64 -13.92
N SER A 96 1.38 17.51 -14.87
CA SER A 96 2.20 17.73 -16.08
C SER A 96 3.33 18.75 -15.88
N ASP A 97 3.16 19.74 -15.00
CA ASP A 97 4.19 20.77 -14.75
C ASP A 97 5.32 20.27 -13.82
N THR A 98 5.20 19.04 -13.31
CA THR A 98 6.20 18.34 -12.51
C THR A 98 6.85 17.20 -13.30
N GLU A 99 7.14 17.39 -14.59
CA GLU A 99 7.83 16.42 -15.48
C GLU A 99 9.29 16.14 -15.05
N ASP A 100 9.48 15.58 -13.85
CA ASP A 100 10.51 14.57 -13.67
C ASP A 100 10.14 13.38 -14.56
N PHE A 101 11.09 12.90 -15.35
CA PHE A 101 10.88 11.77 -16.26
C PHE A 101 10.29 10.56 -15.50
N LEU A 102 9.03 10.22 -15.77
CA LEU A 102 8.35 9.07 -15.17
C LEU A 102 8.59 7.81 -16.02
N PRO A 103 9.43 6.87 -15.56
CA PRO A 103 9.72 5.66 -16.32
C PRO A 103 8.46 4.77 -16.44
N LYS A 104 8.13 4.39 -17.69
CA LYS A 104 6.98 3.51 -17.99
C LYS A 104 7.28 2.01 -17.87
N SER A 105 8.53 1.65 -17.56
CA SER A 105 8.95 0.27 -17.33
C SER A 105 9.99 0.19 -16.21
N LEU A 106 10.05 -0.97 -15.57
CA LEU A 106 11.05 -1.25 -14.54
C LEU A 106 12.48 -1.09 -15.09
N GLU A 107 12.73 -1.56 -16.31
CA GLU A 107 14.05 -1.44 -16.94
C GLU A 107 14.46 0.02 -17.14
N THR A 108 13.51 0.87 -17.48
CA THR A 108 13.76 2.30 -17.66
C THR A 108 14.00 2.96 -16.31
N ALA A 109 13.20 2.61 -15.29
CA ALA A 109 13.36 3.12 -13.92
C ALA A 109 14.72 2.77 -13.32
N MET A 110 15.21 1.54 -13.55
CA MET A 110 16.53 1.13 -13.08
C MET A 110 17.68 1.83 -13.82
N LYS A 111 17.48 2.28 -15.06
CA LYS A 111 18.49 3.10 -15.76
C LYS A 111 18.58 4.51 -15.18
N THR A 112 17.44 5.08 -14.78
CA THR A 112 17.38 6.41 -14.19
C THR A 112 17.78 6.41 -12.72
N MET A 113 17.61 5.28 -12.03
CA MET A 113 18.00 5.08 -10.63
C MET A 113 18.86 3.81 -10.48
N PRO A 114 20.13 3.85 -10.91
CA PRO A 114 21.00 2.66 -10.93
C PRO A 114 21.27 2.08 -9.55
N ASP A 115 21.21 2.91 -8.50
CA ASP A 115 21.44 2.50 -7.11
C ASP A 115 20.16 2.04 -6.38
N ALA A 116 19.04 1.95 -7.10
CA ALA A 116 17.80 1.42 -6.54
C ALA A 116 18.01 -0.02 -6.07
N ASN A 117 17.62 -0.31 -4.81
CA ASN A 117 17.74 -1.63 -4.21
C ASN A 117 16.40 -2.22 -3.75
N LEU A 118 15.31 -1.48 -3.89
CA LEU A 118 13.97 -1.86 -3.43
C LEU A 118 12.91 -1.44 -4.46
N ALA A 119 11.93 -2.31 -4.70
CA ALA A 119 10.72 -1.99 -5.45
C ALA A 119 9.48 -2.09 -4.56
N LEU A 120 8.67 -1.02 -4.51
CA LEU A 120 7.35 -1.01 -3.88
C LEU A 120 6.27 -1.29 -4.94
N ILE A 121 5.53 -2.38 -4.77
CA ILE A 121 4.49 -2.84 -5.69
C ILE A 121 3.11 -2.61 -5.06
N SER A 122 2.33 -1.72 -5.67
CA SER A 122 0.98 -1.33 -5.25
C SER A 122 -0.06 -1.43 -6.38
N VAL A 123 0.22 -2.23 -7.41
CA VAL A 123 -0.71 -2.50 -8.52
C VAL A 123 -1.85 -3.45 -8.11
N ALA A 124 -2.85 -3.67 -8.95
CA ALA A 124 -3.89 -4.66 -8.68
C ALA A 124 -3.31 -6.06 -8.41
N GLY A 125 -3.85 -6.78 -7.42
CA GLY A 125 -3.33 -8.05 -6.91
C GLY A 125 -3.03 -9.11 -7.98
N LYS A 126 -3.90 -9.22 -8.99
CA LYS A 126 -3.73 -10.14 -10.14
C LYS A 126 -2.43 -9.91 -10.93
N TYR A 127 -1.85 -8.72 -10.88
CA TYR A 127 -0.60 -8.37 -11.57
C TYR A 127 0.61 -8.28 -10.61
N ALA A 128 0.38 -8.08 -9.31
CA ALA A 128 1.42 -7.81 -8.34
C ALA A 128 2.51 -8.88 -8.29
N ALA A 129 2.14 -10.16 -8.31
CA ALA A 129 3.10 -11.26 -8.28
C ALA A 129 4.04 -11.27 -9.51
N ARG A 130 3.52 -10.91 -10.69
CA ARG A 130 4.30 -10.84 -11.91
C ARG A 130 5.34 -9.72 -11.84
N GLU A 131 4.91 -8.53 -11.42
CA GLU A 131 5.81 -7.37 -11.32
C GLU A 131 6.84 -7.55 -10.20
N ALA A 132 6.44 -8.12 -9.05
CA ALA A 132 7.35 -8.48 -7.96
C ALA A 132 8.43 -9.47 -8.42
N MET A 133 8.07 -10.52 -9.17
CA MET A 133 9.05 -11.49 -9.68
C MET A 133 10.04 -10.85 -10.67
N LYS A 134 9.60 -9.87 -11.49
CA LYS A 134 10.52 -9.13 -12.36
C LYS A 134 11.54 -8.33 -11.54
N ALA A 135 11.10 -7.63 -10.50
CA ALA A 135 11.96 -6.87 -9.61
C ALA A 135 12.98 -7.77 -8.88
N LEU A 136 12.54 -8.90 -8.33
CA LEU A 136 13.42 -9.86 -7.68
C LEU A 136 14.50 -10.42 -8.62
N LYS A 137 14.12 -10.77 -9.87
CA LYS A 137 15.07 -11.23 -10.90
C LYS A 137 16.09 -10.17 -11.30
N LYS A 138 15.85 -8.91 -10.97
CA LYS A 138 16.78 -7.79 -11.17
C LYS A 138 17.62 -7.48 -9.93
N GLY A 139 17.51 -8.29 -8.86
CA GLY A 139 18.27 -8.13 -7.63
C GLY A 139 17.69 -7.12 -6.65
N LEU A 140 16.44 -6.67 -6.86
CA LEU A 140 15.78 -5.73 -5.95
C LEU A 140 15.10 -6.48 -4.81
N HIS A 141 15.21 -5.96 -3.59
CA HIS A 141 14.24 -6.27 -2.55
C HIS A 141 12.85 -5.80 -3.01
N VAL A 142 11.79 -6.42 -2.50
CA VAL A 142 10.43 -6.07 -2.89
C VAL A 142 9.55 -5.88 -1.68
N MET A 143 8.73 -4.83 -1.70
CA MET A 143 7.55 -4.71 -0.86
C MET A 143 6.32 -4.82 -1.73
N ILE A 144 5.41 -5.73 -1.38
CA ILE A 144 4.14 -5.94 -2.03
C ILE A 144 3.06 -5.41 -1.09
N PHE A 145 2.69 -4.16 -1.32
CA PHE A 145 1.56 -3.53 -0.64
C PHE A 145 0.23 -4.15 -1.10
N SER A 146 0.14 -4.52 -2.38
CA SER A 146 -1.03 -5.13 -2.98
C SER A 146 -1.56 -6.34 -2.21
N ASP A 147 -2.87 -6.36 -1.99
CA ASP A 147 -3.61 -7.54 -1.52
C ASP A 147 -4.15 -8.37 -2.71
N ASN A 148 -4.91 -9.43 -2.44
CA ASN A 148 -5.53 -10.33 -3.42
C ASN A 148 -4.51 -11.05 -4.31
N VAL A 149 -3.35 -11.37 -3.74
CA VAL A 149 -2.34 -12.21 -4.39
C VAL A 149 -2.53 -13.67 -3.93
N PRO A 150 -2.67 -14.63 -4.85
CA PRO A 150 -2.78 -16.06 -4.51
C PRO A 150 -1.63 -16.55 -3.64
N ILE A 151 -1.93 -17.46 -2.70
CA ILE A 151 -0.95 -17.92 -1.70
C ILE A 151 0.21 -18.68 -2.33
N GLU A 152 -0.03 -19.40 -3.43
CA GLU A 152 0.99 -20.12 -4.18
C GLU A 152 2.03 -19.15 -4.77
N ASN A 153 1.57 -17.98 -5.21
CA ASN A 153 2.43 -16.92 -5.71
C ASN A 153 3.25 -16.28 -4.59
N GLU A 154 2.64 -16.02 -3.43
CA GLU A 154 3.37 -15.55 -2.23
C GLU A 154 4.50 -16.51 -1.87
N ILE A 155 4.19 -17.80 -1.72
CA ILE A 155 5.18 -18.82 -1.36
C ILE A 155 6.30 -18.86 -2.39
N LYS A 156 5.97 -18.83 -3.69
CA LYS A 156 6.95 -18.82 -4.78
C LYS A 156 7.88 -17.61 -4.72
N LEU A 157 7.33 -16.40 -4.51
CA LEU A 157 8.10 -15.17 -4.40
C LEU A 157 9.03 -15.19 -3.19
N LYS A 158 8.52 -15.58 -2.03
CA LYS A 158 9.29 -15.63 -0.78
C LYS A 158 10.41 -16.67 -0.82
N LYS A 159 10.16 -17.84 -1.42
CA LYS A 159 11.20 -18.85 -1.66
C LYS A 159 12.30 -18.32 -2.58
N TYR A 160 11.91 -17.76 -3.74
CA TYR A 160 12.88 -17.17 -4.66
C TYR A 160 13.73 -16.10 -3.99
N ALA A 161 13.10 -15.19 -3.24
CA ALA A 161 13.83 -14.14 -2.53
C ALA A 161 14.82 -14.70 -1.51
N LYS A 162 14.39 -15.67 -0.69
CA LYS A 162 15.28 -16.33 0.28
C LYS A 162 16.47 -17.02 -0.40
N GLU A 163 16.24 -17.70 -1.52
CA GLU A 163 17.31 -18.37 -2.29
C GLU A 163 18.33 -17.38 -2.90
N ASN A 164 17.95 -16.10 -3.04
CA ASN A 164 18.79 -15.05 -3.64
C ASN A 164 19.23 -13.98 -2.60
N ASP A 165 19.13 -14.25 -1.29
CA ASP A 165 19.41 -13.30 -0.19
C ASP A 165 18.67 -11.95 -0.32
N LEU A 166 17.45 -12.00 -0.86
CA LEU A 166 16.53 -10.87 -0.99
C LEU A 166 15.39 -10.97 0.02
N LEU A 167 14.70 -9.85 0.22
CA LEU A 167 13.50 -9.76 1.04
C LEU A 167 12.28 -9.48 0.14
N VAL A 168 11.18 -10.19 0.40
CA VAL A 168 9.86 -9.90 -0.18
C VAL A 168 8.88 -9.64 0.96
N MET A 169 8.72 -8.37 1.30
CA MET A 169 7.78 -7.92 2.31
C MET A 169 6.36 -7.99 1.74
N GLY A 170 5.50 -8.87 2.24
CA GLY A 170 4.14 -9.08 1.72
C GLY A 170 4.00 -10.33 0.86
N PRO A 171 2.87 -10.54 0.15
CA PRO A 171 1.75 -9.62 -0.11
C PRO A 171 0.99 -9.14 1.12
N ASP A 172 0.14 -8.12 0.93
CA ASP A 172 -0.60 -7.46 2.01
C ASP A 172 0.34 -6.97 3.12
N CYS A 173 1.46 -6.35 2.71
CA CYS A 173 2.35 -5.65 3.64
C CYS A 173 1.99 -4.17 3.67
N GLY A 174 1.23 -3.76 4.69
CA GLY A 174 0.76 -2.38 4.83
C GLY A 174 1.82 -1.39 5.28
N THR A 175 2.89 -1.82 5.94
CA THR A 175 3.84 -0.93 6.61
C THR A 175 5.26 -1.50 6.63
N ALA A 176 6.24 -0.66 6.29
CA ALA A 176 7.65 -0.87 6.61
C ALA A 176 8.38 0.48 6.76
N ILE A 177 9.50 0.49 7.48
CA ILE A 177 10.41 1.63 7.63
C ILE A 177 11.84 1.10 7.47
N ILE A 178 12.48 1.37 6.33
CA ILE A 178 13.81 0.82 6.02
C ILE A 178 14.81 1.97 5.91
N ASN A 179 15.86 1.97 6.73
CA ASN A 179 16.83 3.06 6.83
C ASN A 179 16.18 4.44 7.07
N GLY A 180 15.02 4.47 7.74
CA GLY A 180 14.23 5.69 7.97
C GLY A 180 13.32 6.08 6.80
N VAL A 181 13.35 5.36 5.68
CA VAL A 181 12.46 5.56 4.54
C VAL A 181 11.10 4.93 4.85
N PRO A 182 10.00 5.71 4.85
CA PRO A 182 8.65 5.20 5.03
C PRO A 182 8.19 4.45 3.77
N LEU A 183 7.60 3.27 3.95
CA LEU A 183 7.04 2.47 2.86
C LEU A 183 5.57 2.15 3.15
N ALA A 184 4.69 2.52 2.22
CA ALA A 184 3.24 2.50 2.36
C ALA A 184 2.76 3.27 3.62
N PHE A 185 1.98 2.66 4.49
CA PHE A 185 1.44 3.33 5.68
C PHE A 185 2.46 3.32 6.81
N ALA A 186 3.31 4.33 6.88
CA ALA A 186 4.33 4.49 7.90
C ALA A 186 4.22 5.85 8.61
N ASN A 187 4.74 5.91 9.85
CA ASN A 187 4.75 7.09 10.68
C ASN A 187 6.14 7.72 10.70
N VAL A 188 6.21 9.05 10.85
CA VAL A 188 7.48 9.71 11.17
C VAL A 188 7.82 9.34 12.61
N VAL A 189 8.92 8.61 12.78
CA VAL A 189 9.42 8.12 14.07
C VAL A 189 10.90 8.47 14.21
N ASN A 190 11.36 8.59 15.45
CA ASN A 190 12.77 8.84 15.74
C ASN A 190 13.64 7.70 15.18
N ARG A 191 14.81 8.05 14.66
CA ARG A 191 15.87 7.08 14.34
C ARG A 191 16.51 6.58 15.64
N GLY A 192 16.84 5.30 15.71
CA GLY A 192 17.46 4.69 16.88
C GLY A 192 17.92 3.26 16.64
N ASN A 193 17.96 2.47 17.71
CA ASN A 193 18.59 1.15 17.75
C ASN A 193 17.60 -0.03 17.84
N VAL A 194 16.28 0.22 17.76
CA VAL A 194 15.27 -0.84 17.86
C VAL A 194 14.85 -1.32 16.47
N GLY A 195 15.08 -2.60 16.19
CA GLY A 195 14.63 -3.27 14.98
C GLY A 195 13.30 -4.00 15.20
N ILE A 196 12.36 -3.89 14.26
CA ILE A 196 11.04 -4.53 14.34
C ILE A 196 10.87 -5.51 13.18
N VAL A 197 10.42 -6.74 13.46
CA VAL A 197 9.86 -7.65 12.45
C VAL A 197 8.38 -7.83 12.74
N ALA A 198 7.52 -7.55 11.76
CA ALA A 198 6.09 -7.62 11.97
C ALA A 198 5.32 -8.34 10.86
N ALA A 199 4.43 -9.26 11.25
CA ALA A 199 3.37 -9.78 10.38
C ALA A 199 2.03 -9.08 10.69
N SER A 200 2.08 -7.76 10.88
CA SER A 200 0.94 -6.88 11.17
C SER A 200 1.30 -5.45 10.80
N GLY A 201 0.53 -4.80 9.91
CA GLY A 201 0.77 -3.41 9.48
C GLY A 201 0.55 -2.42 10.63
N THR A 202 -0.69 -2.31 11.12
CA THR A 202 -1.02 -1.43 12.26
C THR A 202 -0.30 -1.81 13.54
N GLY A 203 -0.01 -3.10 13.75
CA GLY A 203 0.83 -3.54 14.87
C GLY A 203 2.25 -2.97 14.80
N LEU A 204 2.85 -2.91 13.60
CA LEU A 204 4.15 -2.26 13.40
C LEU A 204 4.05 -0.75 13.65
N GLN A 205 3.02 -0.09 13.14
CA GLN A 205 2.80 1.35 13.35
C GLN A 205 2.67 1.70 14.84
N GLU A 206 1.87 0.92 15.58
CA GLU A 206 1.63 1.15 17.01
C GLU A 206 2.92 0.99 17.80
N ILE A 207 3.63 -0.12 17.61
CA ILE A 207 4.87 -0.39 18.35
C ILE A 207 5.96 0.62 18.01
N SER A 208 6.13 0.98 16.73
CA SER A 208 7.10 2.00 16.33
C SER A 208 6.78 3.38 16.90
N SER A 209 5.50 3.74 16.96
CA SER A 209 5.04 4.99 17.56
C SER A 209 5.26 5.01 19.08
N ILE A 210 4.93 3.93 19.78
CA ILE A 210 5.18 3.79 21.23
C ILE A 210 6.68 3.93 21.53
N ILE A 211 7.54 3.22 20.80
CA ILE A 211 9.00 3.29 21.00
C ILE A 211 9.50 4.73 20.81
N SER A 212 9.06 5.40 19.73
CA SER A 212 9.44 6.78 19.43
C SER A 212 8.98 7.75 20.51
N ASN A 213 7.71 7.66 20.93
CA ASN A 213 7.12 8.56 21.92
C ASN A 213 7.71 8.38 23.32
N ASN A 214 8.31 7.22 23.60
CA ASN A 214 9.03 6.95 24.85
C ASN A 214 10.53 7.28 24.76
N GLY A 215 10.95 8.07 23.76
CA GLY A 215 12.32 8.61 23.66
C GLY A 215 13.35 7.67 23.03
N SER A 216 12.94 6.46 22.63
CA SER A 216 13.77 5.56 21.83
C SER A 216 13.56 5.81 20.33
N GLY A 217 14.17 5.01 19.46
CA GLY A 217 14.00 5.14 18.02
C GLY A 217 14.20 3.84 17.24
N ILE A 218 13.78 3.85 15.98
CA ILE A 218 13.74 2.69 15.10
C ILE A 218 15.00 2.64 14.24
N SER A 219 15.66 1.48 14.20
CA SER A 219 16.71 1.18 13.22
C SER A 219 16.09 0.74 11.91
N GLN A 220 15.23 -0.29 11.96
CA GLN A 220 14.50 -0.86 10.83
C GLN A 220 13.15 -1.36 11.33
N ALA A 221 12.10 -1.28 10.52
CA ALA A 221 10.82 -1.93 10.78
C ALA A 221 10.37 -2.67 9.52
N ILE A 222 10.44 -4.01 9.56
CA ILE A 222 10.23 -4.87 8.41
C ILE A 222 8.87 -5.55 8.53
N GLY A 223 7.90 -5.11 7.72
CA GLY A 223 6.63 -5.80 7.56
C GLY A 223 6.77 -7.03 6.65
N THR A 224 6.18 -8.17 6.99
CA THR A 224 6.37 -9.44 6.26
C THR A 224 5.12 -9.92 5.51
N GLY A 225 3.98 -9.25 5.71
CA GLY A 225 2.66 -9.68 5.27
C GLY A 225 1.97 -10.58 6.29
N GLY A 226 0.68 -10.38 6.53
CA GLY A 226 -0.04 -11.04 7.64
C GLY A 226 -0.09 -12.57 7.55
N ARG A 227 -0.02 -13.12 6.33
CA ARG A 227 -0.02 -14.56 6.08
C ARG A 227 1.33 -15.23 6.33
N ASP A 228 2.41 -14.47 6.47
CA ASP A 228 3.76 -15.04 6.54
C ASP A 228 3.93 -15.99 7.73
N VAL A 229 3.32 -15.68 8.87
CA VAL A 229 3.37 -16.51 10.09
C VAL A 229 2.35 -17.66 10.12
N LYS A 230 1.58 -17.85 9.03
CA LYS A 230 0.65 -18.97 8.87
C LYS A 230 1.38 -20.24 8.41
N LYS A 231 0.71 -21.39 8.55
CA LYS A 231 1.32 -22.71 8.29
C LYS A 231 1.75 -22.84 6.83
N GLU A 232 0.92 -22.34 5.93
CA GLU A 232 1.06 -22.46 4.48
C GLU A 232 2.30 -21.72 3.96
N VAL A 233 2.59 -20.53 4.51
CA VAL A 233 3.75 -19.72 4.12
C VAL A 233 5.00 -20.11 4.90
N GLY A 234 4.86 -20.38 6.20
CA GLY A 234 5.93 -21.00 6.99
C GLY A 234 6.96 -20.05 7.59
N GLY A 235 6.67 -18.75 7.66
CA GLY A 235 7.50 -17.71 8.28
C GLY A 235 8.78 -17.39 7.49
N ILE A 236 8.76 -17.55 6.17
CA ILE A 236 9.96 -17.46 5.32
C ILE A 236 10.63 -16.10 5.49
N ILE A 237 9.85 -15.02 5.37
CA ILE A 237 10.41 -13.66 5.40
C ILE A 237 10.54 -13.16 6.83
N PHE A 238 9.70 -13.59 7.76
CA PHE A 238 9.83 -13.32 9.18
C PHE A 238 11.18 -13.80 9.72
N LEU A 239 11.58 -15.04 9.37
CA LEU A 239 12.88 -15.58 9.76
C LEU A 239 14.05 -14.88 9.06
N ALA A 240 13.89 -14.53 7.78
CA ALA A 240 14.92 -13.81 7.02
C ALA A 240 15.11 -12.36 7.51
N ALA A 241 14.01 -11.67 7.85
CA ALA A 241 14.04 -10.33 8.43
C ALA A 241 14.69 -10.36 9.82
N LEU A 242 14.38 -11.38 10.63
CA LEU A 242 15.04 -11.59 11.91
C LEU A 242 16.56 -11.77 11.77
N ASP A 243 17.00 -12.54 10.76
CA ASP A 243 18.43 -12.67 10.41
C ASP A 243 19.05 -11.34 9.97
N ALA A 244 18.34 -10.57 9.15
CA ALA A 244 18.81 -9.26 8.69
C ALA A 244 19.01 -8.30 9.88
N LEU A 245 18.06 -8.23 10.81
CA LEU A 245 18.18 -7.41 12.02
C LEU A 245 19.28 -7.90 12.96
N ASN A 246 19.49 -9.21 13.06
CA ASN A 246 20.61 -9.75 13.85
C ASN A 246 21.97 -9.35 13.26
N ARG A 247 22.09 -9.28 11.92
CA ARG A 247 23.30 -8.82 11.22
C ARG A 247 23.47 -7.29 11.22
N ASP A 248 22.38 -6.53 11.31
CA ASP A 248 22.44 -5.06 11.28
C ASP A 248 23.10 -4.49 12.55
N LYS A 249 24.26 -3.84 12.38
CA LYS A 249 25.01 -3.23 13.49
C LYS A 249 24.26 -2.08 14.17
N SER A 250 23.32 -1.44 13.47
CA SER A 250 22.51 -0.35 14.01
C SER A 250 21.38 -0.86 14.90
N THR A 251 21.03 -2.14 14.80
CA THR A 251 19.99 -2.76 15.61
C THR A 251 20.62 -3.38 16.85
N GLU A 252 20.22 -2.94 18.03
CA GLU A 252 20.66 -3.48 19.32
C GLU A 252 19.56 -4.30 20.01
N ILE A 253 18.29 -3.96 19.79
CA ILE A 253 17.13 -4.65 20.36
C ILE A 253 16.19 -5.05 19.22
N ILE A 254 15.65 -6.27 19.26
CA ILE A 254 14.71 -6.76 18.26
C ILE A 254 13.32 -6.93 18.89
N VAL A 255 12.29 -6.42 18.22
CA VAL A 255 10.89 -6.62 18.59
C VAL A 255 10.17 -7.42 17.51
N LEU A 256 9.51 -8.50 17.90
CA LEU A 256 8.71 -9.37 17.05
C LEU A 256 7.24 -9.08 17.29
N VAL A 257 6.48 -8.81 16.23
CA VAL A 257 5.06 -8.44 16.33
C VAL A 257 4.23 -9.27 15.34
N SER A 258 3.32 -10.09 15.83
CA SER A 258 2.35 -10.75 14.94
C SER A 258 1.09 -11.15 15.70
N LYS A 259 0.07 -11.60 14.97
CA LYS A 259 -0.95 -12.49 15.55
C LYS A 259 -0.29 -13.81 15.97
N PRO A 260 -0.96 -14.68 16.75
CA PRO A 260 -0.37 -15.95 17.15
C PRO A 260 0.08 -16.77 15.92
N PRO A 261 1.40 -17.06 15.78
CA PRO A 261 1.90 -17.84 14.65
C PRO A 261 1.37 -19.27 14.68
N ALA A 262 1.37 -19.95 13.52
CA ALA A 262 1.13 -21.39 13.51
C ALA A 262 2.19 -22.10 14.37
N LYS A 263 1.81 -23.16 15.12
CA LYS A 263 2.70 -23.87 16.07
C LYS A 263 4.06 -24.23 15.48
N GLU A 264 4.07 -24.73 14.24
CA GLU A 264 5.29 -25.12 13.52
C GLU A 264 6.18 -23.92 13.17
N VAL A 265 5.59 -22.76 12.89
CA VAL A 265 6.31 -21.51 12.60
C VAL A 265 6.85 -20.91 13.89
N LEU A 266 6.05 -20.89 14.96
CA LEU A 266 6.49 -20.44 16.28
C LEU A 266 7.71 -21.24 16.76
N LYS A 267 7.70 -22.57 16.57
CA LYS A 267 8.86 -23.41 16.91
C LYS A 267 10.13 -22.95 16.18
N LYS A 268 10.04 -22.68 14.87
CA LYS A 268 11.17 -22.17 14.07
C LYS A 268 11.64 -20.80 14.55
N ILE A 269 10.72 -19.89 14.89
CA ILE A 269 11.04 -18.56 15.42
C ILE A 269 11.79 -18.71 16.75
N LEU A 270 11.30 -19.53 17.67
CA LEU A 270 11.95 -19.75 18.97
C LEU A 270 13.32 -20.40 18.84
N GLU A 271 13.47 -21.39 17.95
CA GLU A 271 14.77 -21.99 17.64
C GLU A 271 15.76 -20.97 17.06
N LYS A 272 15.26 -20.04 16.24
CA LYS A 272 16.07 -18.96 15.68
C LYS A 272 16.52 -17.97 16.75
N VAL A 273 15.60 -17.53 17.60
CA VAL A 273 15.87 -16.58 18.69
C VAL A 273 16.93 -17.09 19.65
N LYS A 274 17.01 -18.40 19.91
CA LYS A 274 18.08 -18.99 20.74
C LYS A 274 19.50 -18.72 20.22
N ASN A 275 19.66 -18.46 18.93
CA ASN A 275 20.94 -18.19 18.29
C ASN A 275 21.22 -16.69 18.10
N ILE A 276 20.35 -15.82 18.62
CA ILE A 276 20.47 -14.37 18.54
C ILE A 276 21.04 -13.86 19.85
N THR A 277 22.10 -13.06 19.77
CA THR A 277 22.78 -12.47 20.94
C THR A 277 22.13 -11.18 21.41
N LYS A 278 21.36 -10.52 20.54
CA LYS A 278 20.63 -9.30 20.83
C LYS A 278 19.36 -9.60 21.64
N PRO A 279 18.97 -8.73 22.59
CA PRO A 279 17.68 -8.86 23.27
C PRO A 279 16.51 -8.94 22.26
N VAL A 280 15.63 -9.91 22.46
CA VAL A 280 14.42 -10.10 21.65
C VAL A 280 13.17 -10.01 22.51
N ILE A 281 12.25 -9.11 22.16
CA ILE A 281 10.92 -8.99 22.74
C ILE A 281 9.91 -9.54 21.72
N ALA A 282 8.98 -10.38 22.15
CA ALA A 282 7.97 -10.96 21.27
C ALA A 282 6.55 -10.66 21.74
N ILE A 283 5.71 -10.20 20.82
CA ILE A 283 4.30 -9.88 21.01
C ILE A 283 3.52 -10.71 19.97
N PHE A 284 2.83 -11.76 20.44
CA PHE A 284 2.09 -12.72 19.64
C PHE A 284 0.61 -12.78 20.03
#